data_AF-A0A4Y9NZ82-F1
#
_entry.id   AF-A0A4Y9NZ82-F1
#
_cell.length_a   1.000
_cell.length_b   1.000
_cell.length_c   1.000
_cell.angle_alpha   90.00
_cell.angle_beta   90.00
_cell.angle_gamma   90.00
#
_symmetry.space_group_name_H-M   'P 1'
#
loop_
_entity.id
_entity.type
_entity.pdbx_description
1 polymer ?
#
loop_
_entity_poly.entity_id
_entity_poly.type
_entity_poly.pdbx_seq_one_letter_code
_entity_poly.pdbx_strand_id
1 'polypeptide(L)'
;MAGRSAAPGRSVTSRVLSLLDVFDSTSPRLSLSEISERSGTPLTTTHRLLAELADWGALVRRADGRYEIGRKLWDLGLLAPVQMELRQIAAPFMLDLHTTIRDTVHLAVREELSALYVERISGRESVPIVSQVGSRLPLHATGVGKVLLAAAPADVVDRALHSLTRQTPRTVVEPGRLQRELADVRRRGYARTSEEMSPGAASVAVPVQVERGGGTVVVAALGVVVPPHRRDLARLAPVLEVTARGIGRELARTREFR
;
A
#
# COMPACT_ATOMS: atom_id res chain seq x y z
N MET A 1 -11.06 -36.59 27.07
CA MET A 1 -12.16 -35.69 26.69
C MET A 1 -11.64 -34.68 25.69
N ALA A 2 -11.89 -34.90 24.40
CA ALA A 2 -11.49 -33.98 23.34
C ALA A 2 -12.65 -33.02 23.05
N GLY A 3 -12.46 -31.74 23.34
CA GLY A 3 -13.44 -30.68 23.08
C GLY A 3 -13.60 -30.44 21.59
N ARG A 4 -14.73 -30.88 21.04
CA ARG A 4 -15.27 -30.41 19.76
C ARG A 4 -15.61 -28.92 19.88
N SER A 5 -15.17 -28.12 18.92
CA SER A 5 -15.84 -26.85 18.60
C SER A 5 -15.81 -26.52 17.11
N ALA A 6 -16.94 -26.83 16.47
CA ALA A 6 -17.73 -26.02 15.54
C ALA A 6 -17.03 -25.05 14.58
N ALA A 7 -16.33 -25.58 13.58
CA ALA A 7 -16.37 -25.12 12.17
C ALA A 7 -15.52 -26.11 11.34
N PRO A 8 -16.07 -26.84 10.36
CA PRO A 8 -15.25 -27.66 9.47
C PRO A 8 -14.33 -26.73 8.66
N GLY A 9 -13.01 -26.96 8.71
CA GLY A 9 -12.07 -26.42 7.72
C GLY A 9 -11.06 -25.35 8.15
N ARG A 10 -11.10 -24.79 9.38
CA ARG A 10 -10.05 -23.84 9.82
C ARG A 10 -8.95 -24.53 10.63
N SER A 11 -7.77 -24.65 10.02
CA SER A 11 -6.55 -25.16 10.68
C SER A 11 -6.11 -24.25 11.84
N VAL A 12 -5.24 -24.77 12.71
CA VAL A 12 -4.62 -23.97 13.78
C VAL A 12 -3.89 -22.75 13.20
N THR A 13 -3.18 -22.93 12.09
CA THR A 13 -2.50 -21.84 11.37
C THR A 13 -3.48 -20.76 10.92
N SER A 14 -4.62 -21.14 10.34
CA SER A 14 -5.64 -20.16 9.93
C SER A 14 -6.17 -19.34 11.11
N ARG A 15 -6.32 -19.95 12.29
CA ARG A 15 -6.73 -19.24 13.50
C ARG A 15 -5.65 -18.26 13.95
N VAL A 16 -4.39 -18.71 14.02
CA VAL A 16 -3.26 -17.83 14.37
C VAL A 16 -3.18 -16.62 13.46
N LEU A 17 -3.27 -16.81 12.14
CA LEU A 17 -3.27 -15.71 11.17
C LEU A 17 -4.46 -14.76 11.40
N SER A 18 -5.66 -15.29 11.66
CA SER A 18 -6.81 -14.44 11.98
C SER A 18 -6.67 -13.65 13.30
N LEU A 19 -5.85 -14.10 14.25
CA LEU A 19 -5.54 -13.31 15.46
C LEU A 19 -4.54 -12.18 15.17
N LEU A 20 -3.69 -12.33 14.16
CA LEU A 20 -2.75 -11.28 13.73
C LEU A 20 -3.42 -10.25 12.82
N ASP A 21 -4.38 -10.66 11.99
CA ASP A 21 -5.08 -9.79 11.04
C ASP A 21 -6.04 -8.76 11.70
N VAL A 22 -6.36 -8.90 12.98
CA VAL A 22 -7.24 -7.94 13.69
C VAL A 22 -6.52 -6.66 14.12
N PHE A 23 -5.19 -6.63 14.06
CA PHE A 23 -4.39 -5.45 14.35
C PHE A 23 -4.29 -4.58 13.09
N ASP A 24 -4.47 -3.27 13.26
CA ASP A 24 -4.37 -2.30 12.18
C ASP A 24 -3.88 -0.94 12.72
N SER A 25 -3.70 0.04 11.84
CA SER A 25 -3.17 1.36 12.21
C SER A 25 -4.09 2.18 13.12
N THR A 26 -5.38 1.88 13.16
CA THR A 26 -6.38 2.51 14.06
C THR A 26 -6.51 1.75 15.37
N SER A 27 -6.19 0.45 15.38
CA SER A 27 -6.26 -0.46 16.51
C SER A 27 -4.91 -1.18 16.77
N PRO A 28 -3.82 -0.46 17.06
CA PRO A 28 -2.49 -1.06 17.21
C PRO A 28 -2.32 -1.86 18.51
N ARG A 29 -3.22 -1.68 19.48
CA ARG A 29 -3.21 -2.33 20.79
C ARG A 29 -4.59 -2.85 21.15
N LEU A 30 -4.71 -4.15 21.35
CA LEU A 30 -6.00 -4.81 21.60
C LEU A 30 -5.94 -5.72 22.83
N SER A 31 -7.02 -5.73 23.61
CA SER A 31 -7.23 -6.67 24.70
C SER A 31 -7.54 -8.08 24.19
N LEU A 32 -7.42 -9.07 25.08
CA LEU A 32 -7.79 -10.47 24.81
C LEU A 32 -9.21 -10.59 24.23
N SER A 33 -10.17 -9.89 24.83
CA SER A 33 -11.59 -9.91 24.45
C SER A 33 -11.81 -9.30 23.07
N GLU A 34 -11.18 -8.16 22.77
CA GLU A 34 -11.30 -7.51 21.45
C GLU A 34 -10.72 -8.39 20.34
N ILE A 35 -9.57 -9.05 20.60
CA ILE A 35 -8.97 -9.98 19.63
C ILE A 35 -9.87 -11.19 19.42
N SER A 36 -10.44 -11.76 20.49
CA SER A 36 -11.34 -12.91 20.42
C SER A 36 -12.59 -12.59 19.60
N GLU A 37 -13.20 -11.44 19.85
CA GLU A 37 -14.40 -10.98 19.16
C GLU A 37 -14.13 -10.72 17.67
N ARG A 38 -13.10 -9.92 17.37
CA ARG A 38 -12.78 -9.52 15.98
C ARG A 38 -12.33 -10.69 15.12
N SER A 39 -11.62 -11.67 15.68
CA SER A 39 -11.14 -12.85 14.95
C SER A 39 -12.21 -13.96 14.83
N GLY A 40 -13.30 -13.88 15.60
CA GLY A 40 -14.28 -14.95 15.74
C GLY A 40 -13.72 -16.22 16.40
N THR A 41 -12.61 -16.11 17.14
CA THR A 41 -11.98 -17.25 17.82
C THR A 41 -12.41 -17.29 19.29
N PRO A 42 -12.83 -18.45 19.84
CA PRO A 42 -13.25 -18.55 21.25
C PRO A 42 -12.17 -18.08 22.23
N LEU A 43 -12.58 -17.38 23.29
CA LEU A 43 -11.68 -16.69 24.24
C LEU A 43 -10.57 -17.58 24.80
N THR A 44 -10.89 -18.83 25.16
CA THR A 44 -9.92 -19.80 25.68
C THR A 44 -8.86 -20.19 24.65
N THR A 45 -9.26 -20.31 23.38
CA THR A 45 -8.34 -20.61 22.26
C THR A 45 -7.49 -19.39 21.94
N THR A 46 -8.10 -18.20 21.92
CA THR A 46 -7.40 -16.92 21.74
C THR A 46 -6.34 -16.72 22.81
N HIS A 47 -6.66 -16.95 24.09
CA HIS A 47 -5.71 -16.84 25.19
C HIS A 47 -4.48 -17.74 25.00
N ARG A 48 -4.70 -19.03 24.68
CA ARG A 48 -3.61 -19.97 24.45
C ARG A 48 -2.72 -19.56 23.28
N LEU A 49 -3.32 -19.20 22.14
CA LEU A 49 -2.57 -18.82 20.94
C LEU A 49 -1.83 -17.49 21.10
N LEU A 50 -2.40 -16.52 21.82
CA LEU A 50 -1.73 -15.26 22.12
C LEU A 50 -0.54 -15.45 23.07
N ALA A 51 -0.64 -16.38 24.03
CA ALA A 51 0.49 -16.75 24.87
C ALA A 51 1.64 -17.36 24.04
N GLU A 52 1.34 -18.30 23.14
CA GLU A 52 2.34 -18.89 22.23
C GLU A 52 2.99 -17.83 21.31
N LEU A 53 2.19 -16.90 20.76
CA LEU A 53 2.70 -15.79 19.96
C LEU A 53 3.55 -14.81 20.78
N ALA A 54 3.20 -14.57 22.05
CA ALA A 54 3.97 -13.73 22.95
C ALA A 54 5.30 -14.38 23.35
N ASP A 55 5.29 -15.67 23.66
CA ASP A 55 6.49 -16.45 23.98
C ASP A 55 7.46 -16.51 22.80
N TRP A 56 6.94 -16.63 21.56
CA TRP A 56 7.77 -16.56 20.35
C TRP A 56 8.23 -15.13 20.00
N GLY A 57 7.65 -14.10 20.64
CA GLY A 57 7.98 -12.69 20.42
C GLY A 57 7.26 -12.04 19.23
N ALA A 58 6.28 -12.72 18.64
CA ALA A 58 5.41 -12.17 17.60
C ALA A 58 4.41 -11.15 18.14
N LEU A 59 4.02 -11.29 19.41
CA LEU A 59 3.21 -10.31 20.13
C LEU A 59 3.91 -9.89 21.41
N VAL A 60 3.57 -8.72 21.93
CA VAL A 60 4.00 -8.26 23.25
C VAL A 60 2.77 -7.92 24.07
N ARG A 61 2.66 -8.53 25.25
CA ARG A 61 1.63 -8.15 26.24
C ARG A 61 2.15 -7.00 27.08
N ARG A 62 1.46 -5.87 27.05
CA ARG A 62 1.76 -4.67 27.82
C ARG A 62 1.22 -4.78 29.25
N ALA A 63 1.66 -3.87 30.13
CA ALA A 63 1.30 -3.86 31.55
C ALA A 63 -0.21 -3.69 31.79
N ASP A 64 -0.91 -3.01 30.87
CA ASP A 64 -2.38 -2.88 30.87
C ASP A 64 -3.11 -4.14 30.36
N GLY A 65 -2.37 -5.21 30.07
CA GLY A 65 -2.90 -6.48 29.59
C GLY A 65 -3.24 -6.52 28.09
N ARG A 66 -3.04 -5.42 27.36
CA ARG A 66 -3.25 -5.38 25.90
C ARG A 66 -2.06 -5.98 25.15
N TYR A 67 -2.34 -6.52 23.98
CA TYR A 67 -1.36 -7.07 23.05
C TYR A 67 -1.09 -6.07 21.93
N GLU A 68 0.14 -6.11 21.40
CA GLU A 68 0.54 -5.42 20.19
C GLU A 68 1.56 -6.25 19.41
N ILE A 69 1.81 -5.89 18.15
CA ILE A 69 2.78 -6.57 17.29
C ILE A 69 4.18 -6.48 17.90
N GLY A 70 4.80 -7.65 18.09
CA GLY A 70 6.11 -7.81 18.67
C GLY A 70 7.25 -7.71 17.64
N ARG A 71 8.47 -7.55 18.16
CA ARG A 71 9.68 -7.32 17.35
C ARG A 71 9.98 -8.49 16.40
N LYS A 72 9.64 -9.73 16.75
CA LYS A 72 9.94 -10.90 15.91
C LYS A 72 9.22 -10.85 14.56
N LEU A 73 7.95 -10.43 14.54
CA LEU A 73 7.20 -10.26 13.28
C LEU A 73 7.75 -9.12 12.44
N TRP A 74 8.19 -8.03 13.08
CA TRP A 74 8.88 -6.94 12.38
C TRP A 74 10.16 -7.45 11.71
N ASP A 75 11.02 -8.15 12.45
CA ASP A 75 12.28 -8.68 11.90
C ASP A 75 12.03 -9.65 10.73
N LEU A 76 11.01 -10.51 10.80
CA LEU A 76 10.61 -11.39 9.70
C LEU A 76 10.03 -10.62 8.50
N GLY A 77 9.24 -9.57 8.75
CA GLY A 77 8.73 -8.70 7.71
C GLY A 77 9.84 -7.97 6.96
N LEU A 78 10.93 -7.62 7.66
CA LEU A 78 12.14 -7.09 7.02
C LEU A 78 12.82 -8.13 6.12
N LEU A 79 12.69 -9.44 6.35
CA LEU A 79 13.28 -10.44 5.44
C LEU A 79 12.51 -10.59 4.11
N ALA A 80 11.38 -9.88 3.92
CA ALA A 80 10.62 -9.90 2.67
C ALA A 80 11.43 -9.23 1.53
N PRO A 81 11.92 -9.99 0.51
CA PRO A 81 12.99 -9.52 -0.38
C PRO A 81 12.58 -8.34 -1.27
N VAL A 82 11.39 -8.38 -1.88
CA VAL A 82 11.07 -7.47 -3.00
C VAL A 82 10.60 -6.09 -2.56
N GLN A 83 9.78 -6.03 -1.49
CA GLN A 83 9.21 -4.77 -1.01
C GLN A 83 10.20 -3.99 -0.17
N MET A 84 11.07 -4.67 0.59
CA MET A 84 12.10 -4.00 1.38
C MET A 84 13.21 -3.43 0.51
N GLU A 85 13.67 -4.17 -0.51
CA GLU A 85 14.69 -3.69 -1.44
C GLU A 85 14.22 -2.46 -2.24
N LEU A 86 13.01 -2.53 -2.82
CA LEU A 86 12.40 -1.38 -3.50
C LEU A 86 12.35 -0.14 -2.59
N ARG A 87 11.91 -0.34 -1.35
CA ARG A 87 11.80 0.73 -0.36
C ARG A 87 13.18 1.32 -0.03
N GLN A 88 14.18 0.48 0.24
CA GLN A 88 15.54 0.93 0.57
C GLN A 88 16.19 1.71 -0.57
N ILE A 89 16.01 1.24 -1.81
CA ILE A 89 16.54 1.90 -3.00
C ILE A 89 15.82 3.23 -3.23
N ALA A 90 14.48 3.26 -3.10
CA ALA A 90 13.70 4.45 -3.39
C ALA A 90 13.77 5.55 -2.31
N ALA A 91 14.01 5.18 -1.05
CA ALA A 91 13.92 6.12 0.08
C ALA A 91 14.81 7.37 -0.08
N PRO A 92 16.10 7.30 -0.49
CA PRO A 92 16.92 8.50 -0.70
C PRO A 92 16.35 9.43 -1.77
N PHE A 93 15.92 8.87 -2.91
CA PHE A 93 15.32 9.63 -4.02
C PHE A 93 14.02 10.32 -3.61
N MET A 94 13.18 9.62 -2.84
CA MET A 94 11.94 10.17 -2.32
C MET A 94 12.20 11.28 -1.29
N LEU A 95 13.24 11.15 -0.48
CA LEU A 95 13.62 12.17 0.50
C LEU A 95 14.08 13.45 -0.21
N ASP A 96 14.92 13.35 -1.23
CA ASP A 96 15.37 14.48 -2.05
C ASP A 96 14.19 15.16 -2.76
N LEU A 97 13.24 14.37 -3.27
CA LEU A 97 12.02 14.88 -3.87
C LEU A 97 11.16 15.62 -2.84
N HIS A 98 11.02 15.06 -1.63
CA HIS A 98 10.27 15.68 -0.56
C HIS A 98 10.91 16.98 -0.06
N THR A 99 12.24 17.03 0.11
CA THR A 99 12.91 18.26 0.56
C THR A 99 12.77 19.40 -0.45
N THR A 100 12.67 19.06 -1.74
CA THR A 100 12.46 20.02 -2.84
C THR A 100 11.02 20.51 -2.92
N ILE A 101 10.03 19.61 -2.88
CA ILE A 101 8.61 19.97 -3.12
C ILE A 101 7.87 20.32 -1.82
N ARG A 102 8.30 19.74 -0.68
CA ARG A 102 7.69 19.83 0.66
C ARG A 102 6.27 19.25 0.79
N ASP A 103 5.79 18.58 -0.25
CA ASP A 103 4.53 17.84 -0.25
C ASP A 103 4.71 16.35 0.07
N THR A 104 3.63 15.63 0.34
CA THR A 104 3.70 14.19 0.61
C THR A 104 4.13 13.43 -0.65
N VAL A 105 5.21 12.65 -0.54
CA VAL A 105 5.69 11.74 -1.58
C VAL A 105 5.37 10.31 -1.15
N HIS A 106 4.85 9.50 -2.06
CA HIS A 106 4.59 8.09 -1.82
C HIS A 106 5.05 7.18 -2.96
N LEU A 107 5.32 5.94 -2.61
CA LEU A 107 5.64 4.87 -3.54
C LEU A 107 4.65 3.74 -3.33
N ALA A 108 4.07 3.24 -4.42
CA ALA A 108 3.14 2.12 -4.36
C ALA A 108 3.45 1.06 -5.41
N VAL A 109 3.12 -0.18 -5.09
CA VAL A 109 3.15 -1.33 -6.00
C VAL A 109 1.75 -1.86 -6.21
N ARG A 110 1.53 -2.60 -7.30
CA ARG A 110 0.25 -3.26 -7.53
C ARG A 110 0.21 -4.55 -6.75
N GLU A 111 -0.82 -4.71 -5.93
CA GLU A 111 -1.18 -5.96 -5.28
C GLU A 111 -2.61 -6.29 -5.67
N GLU A 112 -2.76 -7.23 -6.60
CA GLU A 112 -4.04 -7.55 -7.26
C GLU A 112 -4.73 -6.31 -7.86
N LEU A 113 -5.86 -5.89 -7.26
CA LEU A 113 -6.70 -4.74 -7.63
C LEU A 113 -6.50 -3.53 -6.70
N SER A 114 -5.46 -3.55 -5.88
CA SER A 114 -5.10 -2.49 -4.93
C SER A 114 -3.72 -1.91 -5.21
N ALA A 115 -3.55 -0.63 -4.89
CA ALA A 115 -2.25 0.00 -4.72
C ALA A 115 -1.79 -0.23 -3.27
N LEU A 116 -0.72 -1.01 -3.09
CA LEU A 116 -0.05 -1.20 -1.80
C LEU A 116 1.01 -0.11 -1.65
N TYR A 117 0.87 0.72 -0.63
CA TYR A 117 1.79 1.80 -0.31
C TYR A 117 3.00 1.26 0.44
N VAL A 118 4.19 1.28 -0.18
CA VAL A 118 5.41 0.69 0.37
C VAL A 118 6.32 1.71 1.05
N GLU A 119 6.22 2.99 0.68
CA GLU A 119 6.94 4.08 1.33
C GLU A 119 6.13 5.38 1.26
N ARG A 120 6.27 6.22 2.30
CA ARG A 120 5.64 7.52 2.38
C ARG A 120 6.50 8.50 3.18
N ILE A 121 6.79 9.65 2.58
CA ILE A 121 7.46 10.77 3.24
C ILE A 121 6.50 11.96 3.22
N SER A 122 6.23 12.53 4.39
CA SER A 122 5.29 13.64 4.56
C SER A 122 5.81 14.65 5.59
N GLY A 123 5.58 15.94 5.35
CA GLY A 123 5.90 17.02 6.27
C GLY A 123 4.68 17.48 7.07
N ARG A 124 4.90 18.41 8.02
CA ARG A 124 3.82 18.99 8.85
C ARG A 124 2.80 19.79 8.03
N GLU A 125 3.23 20.39 6.93
CA GLU A 125 2.41 21.24 6.06
C GLU A 125 1.72 20.45 4.93
N SER A 126 1.96 19.15 4.85
CA SER A 126 1.41 18.33 3.78
C SER A 126 -0.09 18.08 3.96
N VAL A 127 -0.80 17.91 2.84
CA VAL A 127 -2.24 17.63 2.85
C VAL A 127 -2.54 16.37 3.69
N PRO A 128 -3.53 16.40 4.59
CA PRO A 128 -3.98 15.21 5.30
C PRO A 128 -4.49 14.16 4.30
N ILE A 129 -3.93 12.96 4.35
CA ILE A 129 -4.33 11.84 3.48
C ILE A 129 -4.49 10.56 4.28
N VAL A 130 -5.33 9.66 3.77
CA VAL A 130 -5.63 8.37 4.40
C VAL A 130 -4.51 7.33 4.23
N SER A 131 -3.62 7.49 3.24
CA SER A 131 -2.59 6.49 2.95
C SER A 131 -1.46 6.53 4.00
N GLN A 132 -1.13 5.35 4.54
CA GLN A 132 0.05 5.07 5.33
C GLN A 132 0.87 3.94 4.67
N VAL A 133 2.12 3.75 5.11
CA VAL A 133 2.89 2.56 4.69
C VAL A 133 2.14 1.30 5.11
N GLY A 134 1.97 0.36 4.18
CA GLY A 134 1.16 -0.85 4.35
C GLY A 134 -0.32 -0.71 3.98
N SER A 135 -0.82 0.51 3.72
CA SER A 135 -2.20 0.70 3.27
C SER A 135 -2.43 0.15 1.86
N ARG A 136 -3.65 -0.37 1.63
CA ARG A 136 -4.16 -0.82 0.34
C ARG A 136 -5.31 0.06 -0.09
N LEU A 137 -5.14 0.80 -1.18
CA LEU A 137 -6.19 1.68 -1.72
C LEU A 137 -6.62 1.22 -3.12
N PRO A 138 -7.88 1.49 -3.54
CA PRO A 138 -8.36 1.10 -4.86
C PRO A 138 -7.51 1.71 -5.98
N LEU A 139 -7.14 0.91 -6.99
CA LEU A 139 -6.30 1.36 -8.11
C LEU A 139 -6.96 2.53 -8.88
N HIS A 140 -8.28 2.48 -9.09
CA HIS A 140 -8.98 3.47 -9.90
C HIS A 140 -9.12 4.84 -9.24
N ALA A 141 -9.02 4.92 -7.91
CA ALA A 141 -9.27 6.15 -7.15
C ALA A 141 -7.99 6.94 -6.83
N THR A 142 -6.80 6.40 -7.11
CA THR A 142 -5.51 6.98 -6.73
C THR A 142 -4.62 7.27 -7.94
N GLY A 143 -3.76 8.29 -7.85
CA GLY A 143 -2.83 8.62 -8.94
C GLY A 143 -1.86 7.48 -9.22
N VAL A 144 -1.18 6.99 -8.19
CA VAL A 144 -0.31 5.81 -8.30
C VAL A 144 -1.05 4.56 -8.77
N GLY A 145 -2.29 4.36 -8.33
CA GLY A 145 -3.11 3.25 -8.76
C GLY A 145 -3.48 3.32 -10.24
N LYS A 146 -3.82 4.50 -10.77
CA LYS A 146 -4.08 4.68 -12.21
C LYS A 146 -2.83 4.45 -13.07
N VAL A 147 -1.64 4.83 -12.59
CA VAL A 147 -0.37 4.49 -13.25
C VAL A 147 -0.17 2.97 -13.31
N LEU A 148 -0.30 2.30 -12.15
CA LEU A 148 -0.13 0.85 -12.04
C LEU A 148 -1.16 0.10 -12.89
N LEU A 149 -2.41 0.55 -12.88
CA LEU A 149 -3.50 -0.04 -13.65
C LEU A 149 -3.34 0.19 -15.15
N ALA A 150 -2.84 1.35 -15.56
CA ALA A 150 -2.60 1.67 -16.97
C ALA A 150 -1.55 0.76 -17.61
N ALA A 151 -0.60 0.24 -16.81
CA ALA A 151 0.45 -0.71 -17.20
C ALA A 151 0.13 -2.17 -16.85
N ALA A 152 -1.04 -2.45 -16.26
CA ALA A 152 -1.41 -3.80 -15.85
C ALA A 152 -1.83 -4.67 -17.06
N PRO A 153 -1.76 -6.02 -16.93
CA PRO A 153 -2.37 -6.94 -17.88
C PRO A 153 -3.85 -6.66 -18.12
N ALA A 154 -4.35 -7.00 -19.33
CA ALA A 154 -5.71 -6.70 -19.74
C ALA A 154 -6.78 -7.29 -18.80
N ASP A 155 -6.57 -8.52 -18.31
CA ASP A 155 -7.47 -9.18 -17.36
C ASP A 155 -7.58 -8.42 -16.02
N VAL A 156 -6.48 -7.82 -15.56
CA VAL A 156 -6.47 -6.99 -14.34
C VAL A 156 -7.22 -5.68 -14.57
N VAL A 157 -7.04 -5.06 -15.75
CA VAL A 157 -7.77 -3.86 -16.14
C VAL A 157 -9.27 -4.15 -16.21
N ASP A 158 -9.66 -5.24 -16.85
CA ASP A 158 -11.05 -5.66 -16.96
C ASP A 158 -11.68 -5.92 -15.59
N ARG A 159 -10.99 -6.65 -14.70
CA ARG A 159 -11.47 -6.87 -13.33
C ARG A 159 -11.63 -5.57 -12.54
N ALA A 160 -10.71 -4.62 -12.68
CA ALA A 160 -10.80 -3.32 -12.02
C ALA A 160 -12.00 -2.51 -12.52
N LEU A 161 -12.28 -2.54 -13.83
CA LEU A 161 -13.44 -1.86 -14.43
C LEU A 161 -14.78 -2.38 -13.92
N HIS A 162 -14.84 -3.63 -13.46
CA HIS A 162 -16.04 -4.23 -12.85
C HIS A 162 -16.10 -4.06 -11.32
N SER A 163 -15.09 -3.47 -10.69
CA SER A 163 -14.95 -3.39 -9.23
C SER A 163 -14.81 -1.95 -8.72
N LEU A 164 -15.46 -1.00 -9.38
CA LEU A 164 -15.33 0.43 -9.08
C LEU A 164 -16.12 0.82 -7.83
N THR A 165 -15.42 1.33 -6.83
CA THR A 165 -16.01 1.81 -5.57
C THR A 165 -15.96 3.34 -5.48
N ARG A 166 -16.99 3.95 -4.90
CA ARG A 166 -17.05 5.39 -4.69
C ARG A 166 -16.42 5.74 -3.34
N GLN A 167 -15.30 6.47 -3.36
CA GLN A 167 -14.60 6.93 -2.15
C GLN A 167 -15.01 8.38 -1.79
N THR A 168 -15.28 9.18 -2.82
CA THR A 168 -15.74 10.57 -2.74
C THR A 168 -16.76 10.84 -3.87
N PRO A 169 -17.45 12.00 -3.86
CA PRO A 169 -18.28 12.41 -4.99
C PRO A 169 -17.51 12.55 -6.31
N ARG A 170 -16.18 12.77 -6.26
CA ARG A 170 -15.32 12.96 -7.43
C ARG A 170 -14.68 11.67 -7.96
N THR A 171 -14.77 10.56 -7.23
CA THR A 171 -14.20 9.27 -7.68
C THR A 171 -14.77 8.85 -9.04
N VAL A 172 -13.89 8.44 -9.94
CA VAL A 172 -14.29 7.93 -11.26
C VAL A 172 -14.83 6.51 -11.12
N VAL A 173 -16.15 6.35 -11.19
CA VAL A 173 -16.83 5.04 -11.08
C VAL A 173 -17.51 4.60 -12.37
N GLU A 174 -17.27 5.30 -13.48
CA GLU A 174 -17.78 4.94 -14.80
C GLU A 174 -16.67 4.20 -15.58
N PRO A 175 -16.88 2.92 -15.99
CA PRO A 175 -15.86 2.13 -16.68
C PRO A 175 -15.31 2.79 -17.94
N GLY A 176 -16.18 3.33 -18.80
CA GLY A 176 -15.77 4.00 -20.04
C GLY A 176 -14.94 5.26 -19.79
N ARG A 177 -15.24 6.02 -18.73
CA ARG A 177 -14.41 7.15 -18.31
C ARG A 177 -13.05 6.69 -17.78
N LEU A 178 -13.00 5.67 -16.93
CA LEU A 178 -11.74 5.15 -16.42
C LEU A 178 -10.86 4.61 -17.55
N GLN A 179 -11.42 3.88 -18.52
CA GLN A 179 -10.68 3.39 -19.69
C GLN A 179 -10.01 4.53 -20.47
N ARG A 180 -10.73 5.64 -20.72
CA ARG A 180 -10.16 6.84 -21.38
C ARG A 180 -9.03 7.44 -20.55
N GLU A 181 -9.21 7.57 -19.24
CA GLU A 181 -8.18 8.09 -18.35
C GLU A 181 -6.93 7.20 -18.33
N LEU A 182 -7.07 5.87 -18.33
CA LEU A 182 -5.95 4.93 -18.42
C LEU A 182 -5.23 5.02 -19.77
N ALA A 183 -5.96 5.21 -20.86
CA ALA A 183 -5.37 5.45 -22.18
C ALA A 183 -4.57 6.76 -22.23
N ASP A 184 -5.08 7.82 -21.59
CA ASP A 184 -4.37 9.08 -21.45
C ASP A 184 -3.10 8.93 -20.61
N VAL A 185 -3.16 8.15 -19.51
CA VAL A 185 -1.99 7.84 -18.68
C VAL A 185 -0.91 7.13 -19.50
N ARG A 186 -1.27 6.11 -20.30
CA ARG A 186 -0.33 5.42 -21.20
C ARG A 186 0.31 6.38 -22.20
N ARG A 187 -0.48 7.28 -22.79
CA ARG A 187 0.00 8.23 -23.82
C ARG A 187 0.95 9.28 -23.25
N ARG A 188 0.64 9.85 -22.08
CA ARG A 188 1.38 10.99 -21.51
C ARG A 188 2.44 10.62 -20.46
N GLY A 189 2.43 9.37 -19.97
CA GLY A 189 3.42 8.86 -19.02
C GLY A 189 3.14 9.16 -17.53
N TYR A 190 2.03 9.82 -17.19
CA TYR A 190 1.68 10.13 -15.79
C TYR A 190 0.17 10.12 -15.55
N ALA A 191 -0.25 9.90 -14.30
CA ALA A 191 -1.62 10.06 -13.84
C ALA A 191 -1.81 11.36 -13.06
N ARG A 192 -3.05 11.86 -13.07
CA ARG A 192 -3.49 12.93 -12.19
C ARG A 192 -4.83 12.54 -11.60
N THR A 193 -5.03 12.85 -10.34
CA THR A 193 -6.34 12.75 -9.68
C THR A 193 -6.63 14.04 -8.95
N SER A 194 -7.91 14.37 -8.82
CA SER A 194 -8.37 15.51 -8.03
C SER A 194 -9.54 15.07 -7.18
N GLU A 195 -9.31 15.00 -5.87
CA GLU A 195 -10.28 14.70 -4.84
C GLU A 195 -10.95 13.32 -4.97
N GLU A 196 -10.34 12.39 -5.70
CA GLU A 196 -10.95 11.10 -6.01
C GLU A 196 -10.88 10.09 -4.85
N MET A 197 -9.81 10.14 -4.06
CA MET A 197 -9.60 9.28 -2.88
C MET A 197 -9.92 10.01 -1.58
N SER A 198 -9.60 11.29 -1.49
CA SER A 198 -9.81 12.11 -0.30
C SER A 198 -10.21 13.53 -0.73
N PRO A 199 -11.28 14.11 -0.16
CA PRO A 199 -11.63 15.50 -0.40
C PRO A 199 -10.46 16.44 -0.07
N GLY A 200 -10.26 17.48 -0.86
CA GLY A 200 -9.16 18.43 -0.64
C GLY A 200 -7.75 17.92 -1.00
N ALA A 201 -7.62 16.77 -1.68
CA ALA A 201 -6.34 16.23 -2.13
C ALA A 201 -6.29 16.02 -3.65
N ALA A 202 -5.26 16.52 -4.31
CA ALA A 202 -4.93 16.19 -5.69
C ALA A 202 -3.59 15.46 -5.76
N SER A 203 -3.39 14.64 -6.78
CA SER A 203 -2.13 13.92 -6.94
C SER A 203 -1.64 13.90 -8.38
N VAL A 204 -0.32 13.76 -8.53
CA VAL A 204 0.35 13.41 -9.77
C VAL A 204 1.24 12.20 -9.51
N ALA A 205 1.24 11.24 -10.43
CA ALA A 205 2.06 10.04 -10.28
C ALA A 205 2.65 9.60 -11.61
N VAL A 206 3.82 8.96 -11.55
CA VAL A 206 4.60 8.47 -12.70
C VAL A 206 5.00 7.02 -12.48
N PRO A 207 5.23 6.22 -13.54
CA PRO A 207 5.71 4.86 -13.40
C PRO A 207 7.18 4.82 -13.00
N VAL A 208 7.54 3.90 -12.11
CA VAL A 208 8.92 3.45 -11.90
C VAL A 208 9.13 2.24 -12.79
N GLN A 209 10.07 2.37 -13.73
CA GLN A 209 10.31 1.39 -14.79
C GLN A 209 11.69 0.76 -14.64
N VAL A 210 11.78 -0.54 -14.94
CA VAL A 210 13.05 -1.27 -15.06
C VAL A 210 13.13 -1.96 -16.41
N GLU A 211 14.33 -2.06 -16.96
CA GLU A 211 14.59 -2.84 -18.16
C GLU A 211 14.84 -4.30 -17.77
N ARG A 212 13.98 -5.22 -18.22
CA ARG A 212 14.08 -6.66 -17.93
C ARG A 212 13.80 -7.48 -19.18
N GLY A 213 14.65 -8.47 -19.47
CA GLY A 213 14.42 -9.42 -20.57
C GLY A 213 14.24 -8.79 -21.96
N GLY A 214 14.78 -7.58 -22.19
CA GLY A 214 14.64 -6.85 -23.45
C GLY A 214 13.40 -5.97 -23.56
N GLY A 215 12.68 -5.71 -22.46
CA GLY A 215 11.58 -4.76 -22.42
C GLY A 215 11.46 -3.97 -21.12
N THR A 216 10.73 -2.86 -21.19
CA THR A 216 10.45 -1.99 -20.05
C THR A 216 9.26 -2.50 -19.24
N VAL A 217 9.46 -2.74 -17.94
CA VAL A 217 8.42 -3.20 -17.00
C VAL A 217 8.16 -2.13 -15.95
N VAL A 218 6.88 -1.82 -15.70
CA VAL A 218 6.47 -0.94 -14.58
C VAL A 218 6.41 -1.77 -13.30
N VAL A 219 7.26 -1.44 -12.33
CA VAL A 219 7.40 -2.20 -11.07
C VAL A 219 6.82 -1.49 -9.86
N ALA A 220 6.68 -0.17 -9.94
CA ALA A 220 6.05 0.67 -8.93
C ALA A 220 5.51 1.95 -9.57
N ALA A 221 4.83 2.78 -8.78
CA ALA A 221 4.46 4.13 -9.15
C ALA A 221 4.85 5.10 -8.03
N LEU A 222 5.52 6.19 -8.43
CA LEU A 222 5.92 7.28 -7.56
C LEU A 222 4.90 8.42 -7.70
N GLY A 223 4.39 8.95 -6.60
CA GLY A 223 3.39 10.00 -6.62
C GLY A 223 3.60 11.06 -5.55
N VAL A 224 3.06 12.24 -5.83
CA VAL A 224 3.02 13.36 -4.89
C VAL A 224 1.58 13.79 -4.68
N VAL A 225 1.23 14.08 -3.43
CA VAL A 225 -0.10 14.59 -3.05
C VAL A 225 0.00 16.04 -2.62
N VAL A 226 -0.84 16.88 -3.20
CA VAL A 226 -0.83 18.34 -3.05
C VAL A 226 -2.26 18.86 -2.85
N PRO A 227 -2.45 20.13 -2.45
CA PRO A 227 -3.77 20.76 -2.45
C PRO A 227 -4.33 20.90 -3.88
N PRO A 228 -5.65 20.74 -4.10
CA PRO A 228 -6.26 20.75 -5.45
C PRO A 228 -6.11 22.09 -6.19
N HIS A 229 -5.88 23.17 -5.46
CA HIS A 229 -5.69 24.51 -6.04
C HIS A 229 -4.24 24.77 -6.51
N ARG A 230 -3.34 23.79 -6.38
CA ARG A 230 -1.95 23.90 -6.82
C ARG A 230 -1.89 24.02 -8.36
N ARG A 231 -1.55 25.22 -8.85
CA ARG A 231 -1.60 25.58 -10.28
C ARG A 231 -0.54 24.89 -11.14
N ASP A 232 0.56 24.44 -10.53
CA ASP A 232 1.72 23.85 -11.19
C ASP A 232 1.76 22.31 -11.08
N LEU A 233 0.65 21.65 -10.71
CA LEU A 233 0.60 20.17 -10.57
C LEU A 233 1.14 19.44 -11.82
N ALA A 234 0.91 20.03 -13.00
CA ALA A 234 1.43 19.53 -14.26
C ALA A 234 2.96 19.54 -14.36
N ARG A 235 3.60 20.55 -13.78
CA ARG A 235 5.05 20.77 -13.82
C ARG A 235 5.81 19.85 -12.87
N LEU A 236 5.11 19.21 -11.94
CA LEU A 236 5.71 18.20 -11.07
C LEU A 236 5.98 16.88 -11.80
N ALA A 237 5.22 16.55 -12.86
CA ALA A 237 5.39 15.28 -13.57
C ALA A 237 6.83 15.06 -14.09
N PRO A 238 7.48 16.00 -14.80
CA PRO A 238 8.89 15.84 -15.20
C PRO A 238 9.86 15.65 -14.03
N VAL A 239 9.62 16.30 -12.89
CA VAL A 239 10.45 16.15 -11.69
C VAL A 239 10.32 14.73 -11.15
N LEU A 240 9.09 14.24 -11.03
CA LEU A 240 8.80 12.87 -10.61
C LEU A 240 9.41 11.85 -11.59
N GLU A 241 9.34 12.10 -12.90
CA GLU A 241 9.92 11.21 -13.92
C GLU A 241 11.44 11.07 -13.75
N VAL A 242 12.16 12.17 -13.48
CA VAL A 242 13.60 12.13 -13.21
C VAL A 242 13.89 11.28 -11.98
N THR A 243 13.14 11.49 -10.89
CA THR A 243 13.27 10.70 -9.66
C THR A 243 12.97 9.22 -9.93
N ALA A 244 11.88 8.90 -10.62
CA ALA A 244 11.46 7.54 -10.93
C ALA A 244 12.46 6.80 -11.84
N ARG A 245 13.08 7.50 -12.81
CA ARG A 245 14.19 6.94 -13.61
C ARG A 245 15.44 6.70 -12.77
N GLY A 246 15.72 7.54 -11.77
CA GLY A 246 16.78 7.32 -10.79
C GLY A 246 16.57 6.00 -10.03
N ILE A 247 15.39 5.84 -9.44
CA ILE A 247 14.98 4.63 -8.73
C ILE A 247 15.06 3.40 -9.65
N GLY A 248 14.48 3.48 -10.85
CA GLY A 248 14.49 2.39 -11.83
C GLY A 248 15.89 1.91 -12.23
N ARG A 249 16.83 2.85 -12.42
CA ARG A 249 18.23 2.50 -12.74
C ARG A 249 18.95 1.80 -11.60
N GLU A 250 18.73 2.21 -10.36
CA GLU A 250 19.32 1.54 -9.20
C GLU A 250 18.70 0.15 -8.97
N LEU A 251 17.38 0.01 -9.14
CA LEU A 251 16.71 -1.29 -9.10
C LEU A 251 17.29 -2.28 -10.11
N ALA A 252 17.57 -1.83 -11.35
CA ALA A 252 18.14 -2.68 -12.39
C ALA A 252 19.59 -3.13 -12.12
N ARG A 253 20.31 -2.44 -11.22
CA ARG A 253 21.68 -2.78 -10.83
C ARG A 253 21.73 -3.87 -9.76
N THR A 254 20.68 -4.01 -8.98
CA THR A 254 20.65 -5.02 -7.91
C THR A 254 20.33 -6.40 -8.46
N ARG A 255 21.02 -7.42 -7.95
CA ARG A 255 20.97 -8.79 -8.48
C ARG A 255 19.63 -9.50 -8.20
N GLU A 256 18.89 -9.07 -7.18
CA GLU A 256 17.64 -9.70 -6.73
C GLU A 256 16.41 -9.23 -7.51
N PHE A 257 16.50 -8.08 -8.20
CA PHE A 257 15.43 -7.54 -9.06
C PHE A 257 15.55 -7.96 -10.55
N ARG A 258 16.53 -8.81 -10.90
CA ARG A 258 16.76 -9.32 -12.27
C ARG A 258 15.84 -10.47 -12.67
#